data_AF-W1YFF1-F1
#
_entry.id   AF-W1YFF1-F1
#
_cell.length_a   1.000
_cell.length_b   1.000
_cell.length_c   1.000
_cell.angle_alpha   90.00
_cell.angle_beta   90.00
_cell.angle_gamma   90.00
#
_symmetry.space_group_name_H-M   'P 1'
#
loop_
_entity.id
_entity.type
_entity.pdbx_description
1 polymer ?
#
loop_
_entity_poly.entity_id
_entity_poly.type
_entity_poly.pdbx_seq_one_letter_code
_entity_poly.pdbx_strand_id
1 'polypeptide(L)' 'ITHESLSLLTPDGATTFSSLQPGGESWSVLRARFDPWLVAEAEKEGVECIPGATVDALYEENGRGCG' A
#
# COMPACT_ATOMS: atom_id res chain seq x y z
N ILE A 1 -7.53 11.65 13.57
CA ILE A 1 -6.09 11.75 13.91
C ILE A 1 -5.59 13.08 13.33
N THR A 2 -4.79 13.87 14.05
CA THR A 2 -4.27 15.15 13.50
C THR A 2 -2.89 15.00 12.85
N HIS A 3 -2.18 13.93 13.20
CA HIS A 3 -0.88 13.56 12.66
C HIS A 3 -0.92 12.08 12.24
N GLU A 4 -0.98 11.83 10.94
CA GLU A 4 -1.02 10.49 10.38
C GLU A 4 0.40 9.96 10.16
N SER A 5 0.57 8.66 10.34
CA SER A 5 1.84 7.99 10.12
C SER A 5 1.58 6.63 9.46
N LEU A 6 2.29 6.36 8.38
CA LEU A 6 2.28 5.10 7.65
C LEU A 6 3.68 4.51 7.70
N SER A 7 3.82 3.41 8.44
CA SER A 7 5.05 2.63 8.48
C SER A 7 4.92 1.39 7.59
N LEU A 8 5.89 1.22 6.69
CA LEU A 8 6.07 0.02 5.89
C LEU A 8 7.28 -0.73 6.45
N LEU A 9 7.06 -1.99 6.83
CA LEU A 9 8.04 -2.82 7.52
C LEU A 9 8.40 -4.02 6.64
N THR A 10 9.69 -4.33 6.59
CA THR A 10 10.24 -5.61 6.13
C THR A 10 10.91 -6.30 7.34
N PRO A 11 11.31 -7.57 7.25
CA PRO A 11 12.06 -8.22 8.34
C PRO A 11 13.33 -7.45 8.74
N ASP A 12 13.97 -6.78 7.77
CA ASP A 12 15.29 -6.15 7.94
C ASP A 12 15.24 -4.61 7.93
N GLY A 13 14.06 -3.99 7.84
CA GLY A 13 13.98 -2.54 7.68
C GLY A 13 12.60 -1.93 7.89
N ALA A 14 12.57 -0.61 8.02
CA ALA A 14 11.36 0.18 8.18
C ALA A 14 11.49 1.52 7.46
N THR A 15 10.46 1.91 6.70
CA THR A 15 10.29 3.26 6.19
C THR A 15 8.99 3.82 6.74
N THR A 16 9.04 5.04 7.30
CA THR A 16 7.85 5.70 7.85
C THR A 16 7.64 7.03 7.14
N PHE A 17 6.42 7.21 6.63
CA PHE A 17 5.92 8.49 6.15
C PHE A 17 4.99 9.08 7.20
N SER A 18 5.14 10.36 7.52
CA SER A 18 4.25 11.06 8.45
C SER A 18 3.82 12.40 7.90
N SER A 19 2.56 12.76 8.16
CA SER A 19 1.92 13.95 7.63
C SER A 19 1.05 14.58 8.70
N LEU A 20 1.08 15.91 8.79
CA LEU A 20 0.18 16.67 9.65
C LEU A 20 -1.02 17.10 8.81
N GLN A 21 -2.20 16.53 9.10
CA GLN A 21 -3.45 16.86 8.41
C GLN A 21 -4.46 17.38 9.45
N PRO A 22 -4.40 18.67 9.83
CA PRO A 22 -5.37 19.26 10.76
C PRO A 22 -6.77 19.21 10.14
N GLY A 23 -7.70 18.53 10.80
CA GLY A 23 -9.11 18.45 10.37
C GLY A 23 -9.44 17.31 9.40
N GLY A 24 -8.47 16.46 9.03
CA GLY A 24 -8.73 15.27 8.22
C GLY A 24 -9.37 14.13 9.03
N GLU A 25 -10.43 13.52 8.50
CA GLU A 25 -10.97 12.26 9.02
C GLU A 25 -9.99 11.12 8.73
N SER A 26 -9.58 10.43 9.79
CA SER A 26 -8.48 9.47 9.73
C SER A 26 -8.60 8.47 10.88
N TRP A 27 -8.25 7.22 10.59
CA TRP A 27 -8.45 6.07 11.47
C TRP A 27 -7.15 5.32 11.70
N SER A 28 -6.97 4.80 12.92
CA SER A 28 -5.90 3.86 13.22
C SER A 28 -6.36 2.46 12.85
N VAL A 29 -5.60 1.77 12.01
CA VAL A 29 -5.89 0.40 11.57
C VAL A 29 -4.73 -0.54 11.87
N LEU A 30 -5.06 -1.82 12.09
CA LEU A 30 -4.05 -2.88 12.11
C LEU A 30 -3.88 -3.39 10.68
N ARG A 31 -2.78 -3.02 10.01
CA ARG A 31 -2.46 -3.43 8.63
C ARG A 31 -2.57 -4.93 8.41
N ALA A 32 -2.11 -5.73 9.38
CA ALA A 32 -2.21 -7.20 9.34
C ALA A 32 -3.65 -7.74 9.23
N ARG A 33 -4.66 -6.94 9.62
CA ARG A 33 -6.09 -7.28 9.48
C ARG A 33 -6.76 -6.52 8.33
N PHE A 34 -6.35 -5.27 8.14
CA PHE A 34 -6.94 -4.38 7.15
C PHE A 34 -6.53 -4.75 5.72
N ASP A 35 -5.24 -5.05 5.49
CA ASP A 35 -4.75 -5.32 4.14
C ASP A 35 -5.40 -6.57 3.52
N PRO A 36 -5.54 -7.70 4.22
CA PRO A 36 -6.27 -8.85 3.67
C PRO A 36 -7.74 -8.55 3.36
N TRP A 37 -8.40 -7.73 4.19
CA TRP A 37 -9.77 -7.31 3.93
C TRP A 37 -9.86 -6.42 2.68
N LEU A 38 -8.95 -5.46 2.55
CA LEU A 38 -8.92 -4.55 1.40
C LEU A 38 -8.65 -5.30 0.08
N VAL A 39 -7.73 -6.27 0.10
CA VAL A 39 -7.49 -7.17 -1.05
C VAL A 39 -8.78 -7.91 -1.42
N ALA A 40 -9.48 -8.49 -0.45
CA ALA A 40 -10.74 -9.19 -0.71
C ALA A 40 -11.84 -8.28 -1.27
N GLU A 41 -11.91 -7.00 -0.87
CA GLU A 41 -12.82 -6.04 -1.51
C GLU A 41 -12.42 -5.72 -2.95
N ALA A 42 -11.12 -5.57 -3.24
CA ALA A 42 -10.65 -5.34 -4.60
C ALA A 42 -10.94 -6.52 -5.54
N GLU A 43 -10.75 -7.76 -5.04
CA GLU A 43 -11.06 -8.98 -5.79
C GLU A 43 -12.55 -9.11 -6.12
N LYS A 44 -13.45 -8.66 -5.23
CA LYS A 44 -14.90 -8.60 -5.51
C LYS A 44 -15.23 -7.66 -6.67
N GLU A 45 -14.47 -6.58 -6.83
CA GLU A 45 -14.59 -5.64 -7.94
C GLU A 45 -13.87 -6.12 -9.21
N GLY A 46 -13.36 -7.36 -9.22
CA GLY A 46 -12.75 -8.00 -10.38
C GLY A 46 -11.25 -7.75 -10.54
N VAL A 47 -10.59 -7.19 -9.53
CA VAL A 47 -9.13 -7.00 -9.55
C VAL A 47 -8.44 -8.33 -9.25
N GLU A 48 -7.46 -8.71 -10.07
CA GLU A 48 -6.56 -9.83 -9.75
C GLU A 48 -5.42 -9.33 -8.85
N CYS A 49 -5.38 -9.84 -7.62
CA CYS A 49 -4.33 -9.51 -6.67
C CYS A 49 -3.32 -10.67 -6.60
N ILE A 50 -2.04 -10.37 -6.85
CA ILE A 50 -0.95 -11.38 -6.84
C ILE A 50 -0.05 -11.16 -5.61
N PRO A 51 -0.39 -11.74 -4.44
CA PRO A 51 0.43 -11.60 -3.24
C PRO A 51 1.71 -12.43 -3.33
N GLY A 52 2.76 -12.00 -2.64
CA GLY A 52 4.03 -12.73 -2.56
C GLY A 52 4.92 -12.62 -3.81
N ALA A 53 4.48 -11.90 -4.84
CA ALA A 53 5.31 -11.52 -5.97
C ALA A 53 6.02 -10.20 -5.70
N THR A 54 7.31 -10.15 -6.00
CA THR A 54 8.09 -8.90 -6.02
C THR A 54 8.21 -8.44 -7.47
N VAL A 55 7.89 -7.17 -7.74
CA VAL A 55 8.13 -6.56 -9.05
C VAL A 55 9.60 -6.16 -9.13
N ASP A 56 10.37 -6.89 -9.94
CA ASP A 56 11.83 -6.69 -10.04
C ASP A 56 12.20 -5.48 -10.91
N ALA A 57 11.44 -5.25 -11.99
CA ALA A 57 11.66 -4.14 -12.91
C ALA A 57 10.36 -3.78 -13.64
N LEU A 58 10.25 -2.51 -14.06
CA LEU A 58 9.24 -2.07 -15.01
C LEU A 58 9.69 -2.42 -16.42
N TYR A 59 8.75 -2.89 -17.23
CA TYR A 59 8.92 -3.06 -18.66
C TYR A 59 8.70 -1.72 -19.37
N GLU A 60 9.69 -1.31 -20.16
CA GLU A 60 9.64 -0.04 -20.90
C GLU A 60 9.77 -0.25 -22.41
N GLU A 61 8.97 0.49 -23.18
CA GLU A 61 9.09 0.61 -24.62
C GLU A 61 9.13 2.09 -25.01
N ASN A 62 10.13 2.49 -25.81
CA ASN A 62 10.29 3.87 -26.27
C ASN A 62 10.28 4.92 -25.13
N GLY A 63 10.79 4.55 -23.95
CA GLY A 63 10.82 5.41 -22.77
C GLY A 63 9.48 5.53 -22.02
N ARG A 64 8.52 4.64 -22.29
CA ARG A 64 7.24 4.57 -21.58
C ARG A 64 7.10 3.23 -20.86
N GLY A 65 6.74 3.26 -19.59
CA GLY A 65 6.33 2.06 -18.84
C GLY A 65 5.10 1.42 -19.46
N CYS A 66 5.22 0.16 -19.85
CA CYS A 66 4.20 -0.65 -20.51
C CYS A 66 3.79 -1.89 -19.68
N GLY A 67 4.46 -2.15 -18.57
CA GLY A 67 4.18 -3.25 -17.65
C GLY A 67 5.16 -3.29 -16.49
#